data_AF-A0A3R6VII9-F1
#
_entry.id   AF-A0A3R6VII9-F1
#
_cell.length_a   1.000
_cell.length_b   1.000
_cell.length_c   1.000
_cell.angle_alpha   90.00
_cell.angle_beta   90.00
_cell.angle_gamma   90.00
#
_symmetry.space_group_name_H-M   'P 1'
#
loop_
_entity.id
_entity.type
_entity.pdbx_description
1 polymer ?
#
loop_
_entity_poly.entity_id
_entity_poly.type
_entity_poly.pdbx_seq_one_letter_code
_entity_poly.pdbx_strand_id
1 'polypeptide(L)'
;MAVEAEVQIAADEAEHRRLGVMHIAGVVAVLITKLARFRAAVQGSKPARDDDNDDIVGPMPLPDTAASATSSVTYGRDLLPGEGAAIAQFVQKNMRIPRRGEVGWSGQEIEQLENAGYVMSGSRHQRMNAIRIRKENQVYSAEEKRALALISIEEKQQRENTVMAEFREMLTEKLTKKHGALVVEDRKDMPAGKE
;
A
#
# COMPACT_ATOMS: atom_id res chain seq x y z
N MET A 1 -47.63 -38.25 39.30
CA MET A 1 -47.14 -38.71 37.97
C MET A 1 -46.89 -37.56 36.99
N ALA A 2 -47.74 -36.53 36.86
CA ALA A 2 -47.46 -35.41 35.95
C ALA A 2 -46.33 -34.46 36.44
N VAL A 3 -46.22 -34.24 37.75
CA VAL A 3 -45.23 -33.32 38.33
C VAL A 3 -43.80 -33.87 38.28
N GLU A 4 -43.63 -35.19 38.30
CA GLU A 4 -42.30 -35.83 38.20
C GLU A 4 -41.76 -35.81 36.76
N ALA A 5 -42.65 -35.88 35.75
CA ALA A 5 -42.24 -35.83 34.35
C ALA A 5 -41.77 -34.43 33.90
N GLU A 6 -42.36 -33.35 34.44
CA GLU A 6 -41.91 -31.98 34.14
C GLU A 6 -40.55 -31.65 34.77
N VAL A 7 -40.25 -32.19 35.95
CA VAL A 7 -38.96 -31.99 36.63
C VAL A 7 -37.83 -32.71 35.88
N GLN A 8 -38.09 -33.88 35.31
CA GLN A 8 -37.12 -34.61 34.49
C GLN A 8 -36.81 -33.88 33.17
N ILE A 9 -37.82 -33.35 32.48
CA ILE A 9 -37.63 -32.63 31.20
C ILE A 9 -36.84 -31.32 31.43
N ALA A 10 -37.11 -30.61 32.52
CA ALA A 10 -36.37 -29.40 32.88
C ALA A 10 -34.90 -29.69 33.25
N ALA A 11 -34.62 -30.85 33.87
CA ALA A 11 -33.27 -31.28 34.21
C ALA A 11 -32.45 -31.68 32.96
N ASP A 12 -33.05 -32.42 32.02
CA ASP A 12 -32.41 -32.79 30.75
C ASP A 12 -32.16 -31.57 29.84
N GLU A 13 -33.08 -30.61 29.82
CA GLU A 13 -32.90 -29.36 29.07
C GLU A 13 -31.80 -28.47 29.67
N ALA A 14 -31.66 -28.48 31.01
CA ALA A 14 -30.58 -27.78 31.70
C ALA A 14 -29.20 -28.43 31.45
N GLU A 15 -29.11 -29.77 31.43
CA GLU A 15 -27.89 -30.50 31.07
C GLU A 15 -27.49 -30.26 29.60
N HIS A 16 -28.43 -30.32 28.66
CA HIS A 16 -28.18 -30.04 27.24
C HIS A 16 -27.72 -28.60 27.00
N ARG A 17 -28.30 -27.62 27.71
CA ARG A 17 -27.81 -26.22 27.67
C ARG A 17 -26.41 -26.09 28.27
N ARG A 18 -26.11 -26.81 29.36
CA ARG A 18 -24.79 -26.78 30.03
C ARG A 18 -23.69 -27.41 29.15
N LEU A 19 -23.99 -28.53 28.50
CA LEU A 19 -23.10 -29.20 27.53
C LEU A 19 -22.89 -28.35 26.27
N GLY A 20 -23.93 -27.69 25.77
CA GLY A 20 -23.85 -26.76 24.65
C GLY A 20 -22.99 -25.52 24.96
N VAL A 21 -23.12 -24.95 26.16
CA VAL A 21 -22.30 -23.82 26.62
C VAL A 21 -20.83 -24.22 26.81
N MET A 22 -20.55 -25.44 27.32
CA MET A 22 -19.17 -25.95 27.39
C MET A 22 -18.55 -26.19 26.01
N HIS A 23 -19.32 -26.68 25.04
CA HIS A 23 -18.86 -26.85 23.66
C HIS A 23 -18.54 -25.50 23.00
N ILE A 24 -19.43 -24.51 23.15
CA ILE A 24 -19.21 -23.15 22.61
C ILE A 24 -18.00 -22.49 23.30
N ALA A 25 -17.87 -22.62 24.62
CA ALA A 25 -16.71 -22.11 25.35
C ALA A 25 -15.39 -22.76 24.88
N GLY A 26 -15.39 -24.07 24.59
CA GLY A 26 -14.25 -24.78 24.04
C GLY A 26 -13.87 -24.29 22.63
N VAL A 27 -14.86 -24.10 21.75
CA VAL A 27 -14.65 -23.56 20.39
C VAL A 27 -14.12 -22.12 20.45
N VAL A 28 -14.68 -21.28 21.33
CA VAL A 28 -14.21 -19.90 21.55
C VAL A 28 -12.79 -19.88 22.10
N ALA A 29 -12.44 -20.74 23.07
CA ALA A 29 -11.09 -20.83 23.61
C ALA A 29 -10.05 -21.25 22.55
N VAL A 30 -10.40 -22.20 21.67
CA VAL A 30 -9.57 -22.60 20.53
C VAL A 30 -9.40 -21.45 19.54
N LEU A 31 -10.47 -20.68 19.28
CA LEU A 31 -10.44 -19.52 18.39
C LEU A 31 -9.56 -18.39 18.95
N ILE A 32 -9.68 -18.09 20.24
CA ILE A 32 -8.85 -17.09 20.95
C ILE A 32 -7.36 -17.49 20.87
N THR A 33 -7.06 -18.77 21.10
CA THR A 33 -5.68 -19.27 21.05
C THR A 33 -5.10 -19.22 19.63
N LYS A 34 -5.92 -19.53 18.61
CA LYS A 34 -5.52 -19.40 17.20
C LYS A 34 -5.32 -17.94 16.81
N LEU A 35 -6.17 -17.03 17.29
CA LEU A 35 -6.05 -15.60 17.05
C LEU A 35 -4.77 -15.01 17.67
N ALA A 36 -4.40 -15.44 18.88
CA ALA A 36 -3.16 -15.02 19.53
C ALA A 36 -1.92 -15.47 18.74
N ARG A 37 -1.90 -16.71 18.26
CA ARG A 37 -0.81 -17.22 17.39
C ARG A 37 -0.76 -16.50 16.04
N PHE A 38 -1.91 -16.20 15.45
CA PHE A 38 -1.98 -15.45 14.20
C PHE A 38 -1.48 -14.01 14.37
N ARG A 39 -1.86 -13.34 15.46
CA ARG A 39 -1.37 -12.01 15.81
C ARG A 39 0.15 -12.00 15.99
N ALA A 40 0.71 -13.00 16.68
CA ALA A 40 2.16 -13.14 16.86
C ALA A 40 2.89 -13.42 15.54
N ALA A 41 2.29 -14.21 14.64
CA ALA A 41 2.86 -14.50 13.32
C ALA A 41 2.82 -13.30 12.36
N VAL A 42 1.80 -12.44 12.47
CA VAL A 42 1.64 -11.23 11.64
C VAL A 42 2.45 -10.05 12.18
N GLN A 43 2.54 -9.90 13.50
CA GLN A 43 3.20 -8.75 14.15
C GLN A 43 4.66 -9.03 14.53
N GLY A 44 5.40 -9.79 13.70
CA GLY A 44 6.77 -10.23 13.97
C GLY A 44 7.62 -9.22 14.75
N SER A 45 8.39 -9.73 15.73
CA SER A 45 9.29 -8.98 16.63
C SER A 45 9.85 -7.73 15.96
N LYS A 46 9.35 -6.54 16.35
CA LYS A 46 9.97 -5.27 15.96
C LYS A 46 11.37 -5.25 16.59
N PRO A 47 12.48 -5.33 15.83
CA PRO A 47 13.72 -4.80 16.36
C PRO A 47 13.47 -3.32 16.67
N ALA A 48 13.93 -2.87 17.84
CA ALA A 48 14.16 -1.45 18.03
C ALA A 48 15.03 -1.01 16.85
N ARG A 49 14.45 -0.23 15.95
CA ARG A 49 15.24 0.50 14.97
C ARG A 49 15.92 1.59 15.79
N ASP A 50 17.24 1.50 15.89
CA ASP A 50 18.06 2.63 16.30
C ASP A 50 17.71 3.77 15.34
N ASP A 51 17.00 4.76 15.87
CA ASP A 51 16.58 5.97 15.18
C ASP A 51 17.72 6.98 15.29
N ASP A 52 18.89 6.65 14.72
CA ASP A 52 20.00 7.59 14.58
C ASP A 52 19.74 8.51 13.37
N ASN A 53 18.63 9.25 13.39
CA ASN A 53 18.33 10.33 12.42
C ASN A 53 17.78 11.59 13.13
N ASP A 54 18.28 11.89 14.33
CA ASP A 54 17.86 13.06 15.11
C ASP A 54 18.50 14.41 14.69
N ASP A 55 19.28 14.47 13.59
CA ASP A 55 20.03 15.70 13.23
C ASP A 55 19.65 16.37 11.89
N ILE A 56 18.66 15.86 11.15
CA ILE A 56 18.29 16.50 9.87
C ILE A 56 17.16 17.51 10.09
N VAL A 57 17.53 18.70 10.57
CA VAL A 57 16.64 19.86 10.69
C VAL A 57 16.71 20.69 9.43
N GLY A 58 15.66 20.65 8.60
CA GLY A 58 15.50 21.48 7.41
C GLY A 58 14.93 20.71 6.21
N PRO A 59 14.42 21.40 5.18
CA PRO A 59 13.95 20.74 3.97
C PRO A 59 15.11 20.01 3.30
N MET A 60 15.03 18.67 3.25
CA MET A 60 16.01 17.87 2.54
C MET A 60 15.87 18.13 1.03
N PRO A 61 16.98 18.09 0.27
CA PRO A 61 16.90 18.07 -1.18
C PRO A 61 16.01 16.91 -1.61
N LEU A 62 15.17 17.14 -2.63
CA LEU A 62 14.27 16.10 -3.13
C LEU A 62 15.08 14.81 -3.33
N PRO A 63 14.69 13.68 -2.72
CA PRO A 63 15.29 12.41 -3.11
C PRO A 63 15.05 12.28 -4.61
N ASP A 64 16.12 12.11 -5.38
CA ASP A 64 16.03 12.02 -6.85
C ASP A 64 14.90 11.07 -7.20
N THR A 65 13.77 11.63 -7.67
CA THR A 65 12.58 10.83 -7.95
C THR A 65 12.89 9.82 -9.06
N ALA A 66 13.87 10.12 -9.91
CA ALA A 66 14.47 9.20 -10.86
C ALA A 66 15.24 8.04 -10.19
N ALA A 67 15.97 8.28 -9.10
CA ALA A 67 16.70 7.25 -8.35
C ALA A 67 15.75 6.37 -7.50
N SER A 68 14.70 6.97 -6.94
CA SER A 68 13.65 6.23 -6.22
C SER A 68 12.71 5.49 -7.19
N ALA A 69 12.52 6.01 -8.42
CA ALA A 69 11.86 5.33 -9.54
C ALA A 69 12.69 4.15 -10.11
N THR A 70 14.00 4.17 -9.95
CA THR A 70 14.93 3.11 -10.40
C THR A 70 15.44 2.20 -9.29
N SER A 71 15.16 2.51 -8.01
CA SER A 71 15.30 1.53 -6.93
C SER A 71 14.54 0.27 -7.35
N SER A 72 15.24 -0.86 -7.35
CA SER A 72 14.72 -2.13 -7.85
C SER A 72 13.51 -2.56 -7.02
N VAL A 73 12.32 -2.15 -7.45
CA VAL A 73 11.07 -2.54 -6.80
C VAL A 73 11.01 -4.05 -6.84
N THR A 74 11.17 -4.64 -5.67
CA THR A 74 11.15 -6.08 -5.52
C THR A 74 9.69 -6.48 -5.43
N TYR A 75 9.14 -6.95 -6.54
CA TYR A 75 7.75 -7.38 -6.66
C TYR A 75 7.44 -8.69 -5.92
N GLY A 76 8.23 -9.09 -4.92
CA GLY A 76 8.06 -10.31 -4.11
C GLY A 76 8.65 -11.58 -4.73
N ARG A 77 8.57 -12.70 -3.99
CA ARG A 77 9.28 -13.97 -4.28
C ARG A 77 8.54 -14.91 -5.26
N ASP A 78 7.26 -14.68 -5.51
CA ASP A 78 6.43 -15.56 -6.35
C ASP A 78 6.62 -15.37 -7.86
N LEU A 79 7.39 -14.35 -8.27
CA LEU A 79 7.68 -14.02 -9.67
C LEU A 79 9.07 -14.53 -10.07
N LEU A 80 9.22 -14.90 -11.35
CA LEU A 80 10.54 -15.18 -11.91
C LEU A 80 11.39 -13.90 -11.94
N PRO A 81 12.72 -14.02 -11.90
CA PRO A 81 13.61 -12.89 -12.09
C PRO A 81 13.27 -12.14 -13.40
N GLY A 82 13.00 -10.83 -13.30
CA GLY A 82 12.63 -9.98 -14.43
C GLY A 82 11.15 -10.03 -14.85
N GLU A 83 10.34 -11.00 -14.36
CA GLU A 83 8.91 -11.10 -14.69
C GLU A 83 8.13 -9.88 -14.16
N GLY A 84 8.37 -9.50 -12.90
CA GLY A 84 7.71 -8.35 -12.28
C GLY A 84 8.02 -7.02 -12.96
N ALA A 85 9.28 -6.82 -13.37
CA ALA A 85 9.70 -5.62 -14.08
C ALA A 85 9.03 -5.51 -15.47
N ALA A 86 8.92 -6.62 -16.19
CA ALA A 86 8.21 -6.65 -17.47
C ALA A 86 6.73 -6.32 -17.30
N ILE A 87 6.06 -6.94 -16.32
CA ILE A 87 4.64 -6.67 -16.03
C ILE A 87 4.44 -5.19 -15.66
N ALA A 88 5.28 -4.62 -14.80
CA ALA A 88 5.18 -3.24 -14.35
C ALA A 88 5.20 -2.24 -15.53
N GLN A 89 6.00 -2.48 -16.56
CA GLN A 89 6.02 -1.62 -17.76
C GLN A 89 4.66 -1.58 -18.49
N PHE A 90 3.93 -2.70 -18.53
CA PHE A 90 2.59 -2.72 -19.10
C PHE A 90 1.58 -2.00 -18.21
N VAL A 91 1.69 -2.18 -16.88
CA VAL A 91 0.84 -1.50 -15.90
C VAL A 91 1.02 0.02 -15.96
N GLN A 92 2.25 0.51 -16.00
CA GLN A 92 2.56 1.94 -16.12
C GLN A 92 2.03 2.57 -17.42
N LYS A 93 2.01 1.79 -18.51
CA LYS A 93 1.41 2.20 -19.79
C LYS A 93 -0.10 2.00 -19.83
N ASN A 94 -0.70 1.55 -18.73
CA ASN A 94 -2.12 1.20 -18.62
C ASN A 94 -2.58 0.23 -19.73
N MET A 95 -1.68 -0.66 -20.14
CA MET A 95 -1.92 -1.67 -21.16
C MET A 95 -2.15 -3.03 -20.53
N ARG A 96 -2.96 -3.84 -21.23
CA ARG A 96 -3.21 -5.22 -20.84
C ARG A 96 -1.93 -6.04 -20.90
N ILE A 97 -1.67 -6.84 -19.86
CA ILE A 97 -0.53 -7.75 -19.78
C ILE A 97 -0.74 -8.89 -20.80
N PRO A 98 0.18 -9.11 -21.77
CA PRO A 98 0.00 -10.15 -22.79
C PRO A 98 -0.01 -11.57 -22.22
N ARG A 99 -1.00 -12.38 -22.60
CA ARG A 99 -1.04 -13.83 -22.31
C ARG A 99 -0.34 -14.61 -23.43
N ARG A 100 -0.11 -15.91 -23.20
CA ARG A 100 0.52 -16.80 -24.19
C ARG A 100 -0.31 -16.84 -25.48
N GLY A 101 0.31 -16.55 -26.62
CA GLY A 101 -0.35 -16.52 -27.93
C GLY A 101 -0.98 -15.17 -28.28
N GLU A 102 -0.81 -14.15 -27.43
CA GLU A 102 -1.34 -12.79 -27.66
C GLU A 102 -0.25 -11.79 -28.04
N VAL A 103 1.00 -12.24 -28.11
CA VAL A 103 2.13 -11.41 -28.53
C VAL A 103 1.90 -11.01 -30.00
N GLY A 104 1.72 -9.72 -30.24
CA GLY A 104 1.45 -9.16 -31.58
C GLY A 104 0.00 -8.72 -31.81
N TRP A 105 -0.90 -8.96 -30.86
CA TRP A 105 -2.27 -8.40 -30.88
C TRP A 105 -2.36 -7.21 -29.92
N SER A 106 -3.17 -6.22 -30.27
CA SER A 106 -3.46 -5.13 -29.33
C SER A 106 -4.44 -5.58 -28.25
N GLY A 107 -4.35 -4.97 -27.06
CA GLY A 107 -5.28 -5.28 -25.96
C GLY A 107 -6.75 -5.06 -26.33
N GLN A 108 -7.02 -4.04 -27.15
CA GLN A 108 -8.37 -3.68 -27.61
C GLN A 108 -8.95 -4.71 -28.59
N GLU A 109 -8.15 -5.20 -29.54
CA GLU A 109 -8.59 -6.26 -30.47
C GLU A 109 -8.93 -7.55 -29.70
N ILE A 110 -8.13 -7.90 -28.69
CA ILE A 110 -8.38 -9.09 -27.85
C ILE A 110 -9.70 -8.93 -27.08
N GLU A 111 -9.94 -7.76 -26.49
CA GLU A 111 -11.17 -7.48 -25.74
C GLU A 111 -12.41 -7.60 -26.63
N GLN A 112 -12.36 -7.09 -27.86
CA GLN A 112 -13.45 -7.22 -28.83
C GLN A 112 -13.74 -8.69 -29.18
N LEU A 113 -12.70 -9.49 -29.40
CA LEU A 113 -12.83 -10.92 -29.70
C LEU A 113 -13.40 -11.70 -28.50
N GLU A 114 -12.97 -11.39 -27.28
CA GLU A 114 -13.50 -12.01 -26.06
C GLU A 114 -14.97 -11.65 -25.85
N ASN A 115 -15.35 -10.39 -26.09
CA ASN A 115 -16.73 -9.92 -26.01
C ASN A 115 -17.63 -10.57 -27.06
N ALA A 116 -17.10 -10.88 -28.25
CA ALA A 116 -17.79 -11.63 -29.29
C ALA A 116 -17.93 -13.14 -28.97
N GLY A 117 -17.33 -13.61 -27.87
CA GLY A 117 -17.42 -15.00 -27.41
C GLY A 117 -16.26 -15.90 -27.87
N TYR A 118 -15.23 -15.35 -28.51
CA TYR A 118 -14.02 -16.09 -28.83
C TYR A 118 -13.16 -16.30 -27.59
N VAL A 119 -12.63 -17.51 -27.43
CA VAL A 119 -11.83 -17.89 -26.27
C VAL A 119 -10.36 -17.97 -26.70
N MET A 120 -9.51 -17.09 -26.16
CA MET A 120 -8.08 -17.10 -26.45
C MET A 120 -7.40 -18.39 -25.99
N SER A 121 -6.30 -18.76 -26.66
CA SER A 121 -5.52 -19.95 -26.30
C SER A 121 -5.02 -19.85 -24.85
N GLY A 122 -5.32 -20.86 -24.03
CA GLY A 122 -4.90 -20.93 -22.63
C GLY A 122 -5.85 -20.31 -21.60
N SER A 123 -6.92 -19.60 -22.00
CA SER A 123 -7.88 -19.04 -21.04
C SER A 123 -8.87 -20.08 -20.48
N ARG A 124 -8.90 -21.31 -21.00
CA ARG A 124 -9.76 -22.41 -20.52
C ARG A 124 -9.31 -23.05 -19.19
N HIS A 125 -8.07 -22.81 -18.75
CA HIS A 125 -7.49 -23.48 -17.57
C HIS A 125 -7.70 -22.65 -16.29
N GLN A 126 -8.70 -22.99 -15.49
CA GLN A 126 -9.06 -22.23 -14.27
C GLN A 126 -7.90 -22.10 -13.27
N ARG A 127 -7.22 -23.20 -12.93
CA ARG A 127 -6.12 -23.20 -11.95
C ARG A 127 -4.95 -22.33 -12.40
N MET A 128 -4.59 -22.40 -13.68
CA MET A 128 -3.48 -21.60 -14.22
C MET A 128 -3.85 -20.12 -14.31
N ASN A 129 -5.08 -19.80 -14.72
CA ASN A 129 -5.57 -18.44 -14.74
C ASN A 129 -5.53 -17.82 -13.34
N ALA A 130 -5.92 -18.55 -12.31
CA ALA A 130 -5.85 -18.07 -10.93
C ALA A 130 -4.41 -17.77 -10.48
N ILE A 131 -3.45 -18.63 -10.85
CA ILE A 131 -2.02 -18.40 -10.57
C ILE A 131 -1.52 -17.15 -11.31
N ARG A 132 -1.89 -17.00 -12.58
CA ARG A 132 -1.56 -15.82 -13.38
C ARG A 132 -2.11 -14.55 -12.74
N ILE A 133 -3.40 -14.51 -12.43
CA ILE A 133 -4.04 -13.35 -11.80
C ILE A 133 -3.37 -13.02 -10.46
N ARG A 134 -3.00 -14.03 -9.66
CA ARG A 134 -2.26 -13.79 -8.42
C ARG A 134 -0.93 -13.08 -8.67
N LYS A 135 -0.14 -13.58 -9.64
CA LYS A 135 1.15 -12.97 -10.02
C LYS A 135 0.98 -11.54 -10.53
N GLU A 136 -0.03 -11.30 -11.35
CA GLU A 136 -0.33 -9.94 -11.84
C GLU A 136 -0.76 -9.02 -10.69
N ASN A 137 -1.66 -9.47 -9.82
CA ASN A 137 -2.13 -8.71 -8.65
C ASN A 137 -1.00 -8.36 -7.67
N GLN A 138 0.02 -9.20 -7.57
CA GLN A 138 1.21 -8.91 -6.77
C GLN A 138 1.97 -7.70 -7.31
N VAL A 139 2.08 -7.58 -8.64
CA VAL A 139 2.70 -6.41 -9.27
C VAL A 139 1.80 -5.19 -9.15
N TYR A 140 0.50 -5.32 -9.43
CA TYR A 140 -0.47 -4.22 -9.26
C TYR A 140 -0.45 -3.66 -7.83
N SER A 141 -0.49 -4.52 -6.82
CA SER A 141 -0.48 -4.10 -5.41
C SER A 141 0.83 -3.41 -5.02
N ALA A 142 1.96 -3.80 -5.62
CA ALA A 142 3.24 -3.18 -5.34
C ALA A 142 3.35 -1.81 -6.04
N GLU A 143 2.96 -1.71 -7.30
CA GLU A 143 2.96 -0.45 -8.05
C GLU A 143 1.95 0.55 -7.47
N GLU A 144 0.76 0.11 -7.05
CA GLU A 144 -0.23 0.97 -6.41
C GLU A 144 0.30 1.55 -5.09
N LYS A 145 0.89 0.71 -4.23
CA LYS A 145 1.52 1.19 -2.98
C LYS A 145 2.65 2.17 -3.26
N ARG A 146 3.43 1.93 -4.30
CA ARG A 146 4.50 2.82 -4.73
C ARG A 146 3.96 4.16 -5.21
N ALA A 147 2.94 4.14 -6.07
CA ALA A 147 2.29 5.34 -6.57
C ALA A 147 1.71 6.18 -5.41
N LEU A 148 1.02 5.53 -4.48
CA LEU A 148 0.50 6.19 -3.26
C LEU A 148 1.60 6.78 -2.39
N ALA A 149 2.72 6.07 -2.22
CA ALA A 149 3.86 6.58 -1.46
C ALA A 149 4.45 7.84 -2.10
N LEU A 150 4.65 7.85 -3.42
CA LEU A 150 5.13 9.03 -4.16
C LEU A 150 4.16 10.21 -4.00
N ILE A 151 2.85 9.97 -4.11
CA ILE A 151 1.82 11.00 -3.89
C ILE A 151 1.91 11.56 -2.47
N SER A 152 2.01 10.70 -1.45
CA SER A 152 2.12 11.17 -0.05
C SER A 152 3.36 12.00 0.23
N ILE A 153 4.49 11.69 -0.41
CA ILE A 153 5.72 12.47 -0.29
C ILE A 153 5.53 13.83 -0.95
N GLU A 154 4.94 13.86 -2.14
CA GLU A 154 4.68 15.11 -2.86
C GLU A 154 3.67 16.00 -2.10
N GLU A 155 2.60 15.44 -1.57
CA GLU A 155 1.64 16.16 -0.72
C GLU A 155 2.29 16.74 0.55
N LYS A 156 3.15 15.95 1.22
CA LYS A 156 3.90 16.42 2.38
C LYS A 156 4.81 17.58 2.00
N GLN A 157 5.52 17.46 0.89
CA GLN A 157 6.41 18.50 0.40
C GLN A 157 5.66 19.79 0.04
N GLN A 158 4.52 19.70 -0.63
CA GLN A 158 3.67 20.86 -0.93
C GLN A 158 3.20 21.53 0.35
N ARG A 159 2.78 20.74 1.35
CA ARG A 159 2.37 21.26 2.66
C ARG A 159 3.52 21.97 3.38
N GLU A 160 4.71 21.39 3.41
CA GLU A 160 5.90 22.01 3.99
C GLU A 160 6.28 23.30 3.28
N ASN A 161 6.23 23.32 1.94
CA ASN A 161 6.50 24.52 1.15
C ASN A 161 5.51 25.67 1.45
N THR A 162 4.22 25.36 1.58
CA THR A 162 3.20 26.35 1.97
C THR A 162 3.48 26.92 3.36
N VAL A 163 3.75 26.05 4.34
CA VAL A 163 4.08 26.48 5.72
C VAL A 163 5.34 27.35 5.74
N MET A 164 6.36 27.01 4.95
CA MET A 164 7.58 27.81 4.82
C MET A 164 7.32 29.16 4.16
N ALA A 165 6.43 29.24 3.17
CA ALA A 165 6.04 30.50 2.55
C ALA A 165 5.31 31.42 3.54
N GLU A 166 4.34 30.88 4.29
CA GLU A 166 3.63 31.61 5.36
C GLU A 166 4.60 32.08 6.46
N PHE A 167 5.57 31.26 6.84
CA PHE A 167 6.58 31.64 7.83
C PHE A 167 7.50 32.77 7.33
N ARG A 168 7.93 32.71 6.07
CA ARG A 168 8.72 33.78 5.45
C ARG A 168 7.94 35.10 5.42
N GLU A 169 6.66 35.06 5.07
CA GLU A 169 5.78 36.24 5.09
C GLU A 169 5.60 36.80 6.50
N MET A 170 5.33 35.96 7.50
CA MET A 170 5.25 36.42 8.90
C MET A 170 6.57 37.04 9.40
N LEU A 171 7.72 36.50 8.97
CA LEU A 171 9.03 37.06 9.31
C LEU A 171 9.27 38.39 8.59
N THR A 172 8.95 38.51 7.30
CA THR A 172 9.10 39.78 6.57
C THR A 172 8.16 40.84 7.13
N GLU A 173 6.92 40.51 7.48
CA GLU A 173 6.01 41.43 8.18
C GLU A 173 6.57 41.86 9.55
N LYS A 174 7.07 40.93 10.38
CA LYS A 174 7.67 41.27 11.68
C LYS A 174 8.97 42.07 11.53
N LEU A 175 9.78 41.74 10.54
CA LEU A 175 11.03 42.44 10.24
C LEU A 175 10.73 43.84 9.70
N THR A 176 9.81 44.02 8.76
CA THR A 176 9.41 45.34 8.24
C THR A 176 8.69 46.18 9.30
N LYS A 177 7.89 45.57 10.18
CA LYS A 177 7.20 46.25 11.29
C LYS A 177 8.14 46.62 12.45
N LYS A 178 9.17 45.81 12.74
CA LYS A 178 10.25 46.16 13.71
C LYS A 178 11.32 47.08 13.11
N HIS A 179 11.63 46.93 11.82
CA HIS A 179 12.62 47.69 11.05
C HIS A 179 11.95 48.73 10.15
N GLY A 180 10.82 49.30 10.59
CA GLY A 180 10.38 50.63 10.12
C GLY A 180 11.45 51.72 10.33
N ALA A 181 12.57 51.38 10.98
CA ALA A 181 13.85 52.04 10.84
C ALA A 181 14.89 51.06 10.26
N LEU A 182 15.41 51.42 9.08
CA LEU A 182 16.68 50.97 8.51
C LEU A 182 16.65 49.82 7.48
N VAL A 183 16.55 50.23 6.20
CA VAL A 183 17.44 49.85 5.07
C VAL A 183 17.57 48.35 4.76
N VAL A 184 17.17 47.94 3.55
CA VAL A 184 18.11 47.44 2.54
C VAL A 184 17.51 47.73 1.17
N GLU A 185 18.19 48.62 0.45
CA GLU A 185 17.97 48.86 -0.97
C GLU A 185 18.25 47.60 -1.79
N ASP A 186 17.48 47.46 -2.86
CA ASP A 186 17.70 46.57 -3.98
C ASP A 186 19.19 46.52 -4.37
N ARG A 187 19.89 45.47 -3.94
CA ARG A 187 21.16 45.12 -4.57
C ARG A 187 20.84 44.53 -5.94
N LYS A 188 20.87 45.44 -6.92
CA LYS A 188 20.91 45.20 -8.35
C LYS A 188 21.73 43.96 -8.72
N ASP A 189 21.16 43.22 -9.65
CA ASP A 189 21.76 42.17 -10.46
C ASP A 189 23.21 42.51 -10.86
N MET A 190 24.14 41.63 -10.52
CA MET A 190 25.50 41.63 -11.08
C MET A 190 25.52 40.57 -12.21
N PRO A 191 25.88 40.91 -13.45
CA PRO A 191 25.88 39.94 -14.54
C PRO A 191 26.99 38.91 -14.35
N ALA A 192 26.65 37.64 -14.61
CA ALA A 192 27.52 36.49 -14.58
C ALA A 192 28.79 36.71 -15.43
N GLY A 193 29.94 36.74 -14.75
CA GLY A 193 31.26 36.65 -15.38
C GLY A 193 31.53 35.22 -15.84
N LYS A 194 31.96 35.09 -17.10
CA LYS A 194 32.46 33.87 -17.73
C LYS A 194 33.85 33.55 -17.18
N GLU A 195 34.12 32.26 -16.93
CA GLU A 195 35.25 31.48 -17.45
C GLU A 195 35.06 29.99 -17.09
#